data_AF-A0A6B3ID26-F1
#
_entry.id   AF-A0A6B3ID26-F1
#
_cell.length_a   1.000
_cell.length_b   1.000
_cell.length_c   1.000
_cell.angle_alpha   90.00
_cell.angle_beta   90.00
_cell.angle_gamma   90.00
#
_symmetry.space_group_name_H-M   'P 1'
#
loop_
_entity.id
_entity.type
_entity.pdbx_description
1 polymer ?
#
loop_
_entity_poly.entity_id
_entity_poly.type
_entity_poly.pdbx_seq_one_letter_code
_entity_poly.pdbx_strand_id
1 'polypeptide(L)'
;MPRGAAVVYPKDAGQILAFADIFPGARVVEAGVGSGSLSTFLLRAIGEQGMLHSYERREDFAEIAQQNVERYFGSPHPAWQLTVGDLQDNLSDTDVDRVVLDMLAPWECL
;
A
#
# COMPACT_ATOMS: atom_id res chain seq x y z
N MET A 1 11.45 0.11 11.67
CA MET A 1 10.39 0.95 11.09
C MET A 1 9.72 1.72 12.23
N PRO A 2 10.00 3.03 12.40
CA PRO A 2 9.16 3.93 13.19
C PRO A 2 7.69 3.78 12.83
N ARG A 3 6.79 3.83 13.82
CA ARG A 3 5.36 3.57 13.62
C ARG A 3 4.56 4.83 13.95
N GLY A 4 3.78 5.29 12.97
CA GLY A 4 2.72 6.29 13.20
C GLY A 4 1.37 5.62 13.52
N ALA A 5 1.18 4.40 13.00
CA ALA A 5 -0.06 3.63 13.08
C ALA A 5 0.20 2.19 13.53
N ALA A 6 -0.88 1.45 13.81
CA ALA A 6 -0.81 -0.01 13.87
C ALA A 6 -0.32 -0.56 12.52
N VAL A 7 0.38 -1.71 12.54
CA VAL A 7 0.98 -2.28 11.34
C VAL A 7 0.54 -3.71 11.13
N VAL A 8 0.37 -4.08 9.86
CA VAL A 8 0.26 -5.49 9.45
C VAL A 8 1.62 -6.16 9.66
N TYR A 9 1.64 -7.19 10.49
CA TYR A 9 2.84 -7.96 10.80
C TYR A 9 3.14 -8.99 9.71
N PRO A 10 4.39 -9.49 9.60
CA PRO A 10 4.78 -10.42 8.53
C PRO A 10 3.91 -11.68 8.42
N LYS A 11 3.37 -12.19 9.54
CA LYS A 11 2.49 -13.37 9.54
C LYS A 11 1.22 -13.12 8.72
N ASP A 12 0.65 -11.92 8.82
CA ASP A 12 -0.61 -11.56 8.17
C ASP A 12 -0.33 -11.06 6.76
N ALA A 13 0.75 -10.30 6.56
CA ALA A 13 1.17 -9.87 5.23
C ALA A 13 1.38 -11.07 4.30
N GLY A 14 2.07 -12.12 4.75
CA GLY A 14 2.26 -13.33 3.95
C GLY A 14 0.95 -14.00 3.54
N GLN A 15 -0.04 -14.03 4.45
CA GLN A 15 -1.36 -14.55 4.14
C GLN A 15 -2.13 -13.65 3.17
N ILE A 16 -2.14 -12.32 3.40
CA ILE A 16 -2.79 -11.35 2.52
C ILE A 16 -2.25 -11.48 1.10
N LEU A 17 -0.92 -11.50 0.93
CA LEU A 17 -0.30 -11.64 -0.39
C LEU A 17 -0.72 -12.93 -1.09
N ALA A 18 -0.79 -14.04 -0.36
CA ALA A 18 -1.19 -15.33 -0.91
C ALA A 18 -2.69 -15.38 -1.26
N PHE A 19 -3.56 -14.93 -0.37
CA PHE A 19 -5.02 -14.95 -0.58
C PHE A 19 -5.46 -13.97 -1.66
N ALA A 20 -4.83 -12.79 -1.71
CA ALA A 20 -5.08 -11.82 -2.76
C ALA A 20 -4.38 -12.18 -4.07
N ASP A 21 -3.63 -13.28 -4.15
CA ASP A 21 -2.89 -13.69 -5.35
C ASP A 21 -2.07 -12.53 -5.93
N ILE A 22 -1.22 -11.92 -5.10
CA ILE A 22 -0.32 -10.85 -5.52
C ILE A 22 0.84 -11.47 -6.31
N PHE A 23 1.01 -11.04 -7.56
CA PHE A 23 2.02 -11.58 -8.48
C PHE A 23 2.96 -10.49 -9.02
N PRO A 24 4.16 -10.86 -9.51
CA PRO A 24 5.07 -9.90 -10.16
C PRO A 24 4.43 -9.23 -11.37
N GLY A 25 4.46 -7.90 -11.42
CA GLY A 25 3.82 -7.10 -12.47
C GLY A 25 2.38 -6.67 -12.15
N ALA A 26 1.80 -7.11 -11.03
CA ALA A 26 0.43 -6.73 -10.68
C ALA A 26 0.28 -5.22 -10.42
N ARG A 27 -0.89 -4.69 -10.80
CA ARG A 27 -1.37 -3.35 -10.49
C ARG A 27 -2.29 -3.44 -9.27
N VAL A 28 -1.84 -2.93 -8.14
CA VAL A 28 -2.50 -3.08 -6.85
C VAL A 28 -2.88 -1.71 -6.32
N VAL A 29 -4.12 -1.59 -5.84
CA VAL A 29 -4.55 -0.45 -5.03
C VAL A 29 -4.52 -0.85 -3.57
N GLU A 30 -3.93 -0.02 -2.71
CA GLU A 30 -4.10 -0.13 -1.27
C GLU A 30 -4.71 1.15 -0.67
N ALA A 31 -5.54 1.00 0.36
CA ALA A 31 -6.04 2.15 1.13
C ALA A 31 -5.97 1.86 2.62
N GLY A 32 -5.37 2.83 3.33
CA GLY A 32 -4.77 2.63 4.64
C GLY A 32 -3.30 2.23 4.51
N VAL A 33 -2.41 3.22 4.39
CA VAL A 33 -0.96 2.98 4.22
C VAL A 33 -0.29 2.87 5.58
N GLY A 34 -0.76 3.68 6.55
CA GLY A 34 -0.29 3.68 7.92
C GLY A 34 1.21 3.94 8.02
N SER A 35 1.99 2.95 8.47
CA SER A 35 3.46 3.09 8.56
C SER A 35 4.23 2.53 7.35
N GLY A 36 3.55 2.10 6.29
CA GLY A 36 4.16 1.53 5.08
C GLY A 36 4.60 0.07 5.21
N SER A 37 4.14 -0.65 6.25
CA SER A 37 4.52 -2.05 6.49
C SER A 37 4.00 -2.98 5.40
N LEU A 38 2.69 -2.94 5.13
CA LEU A 38 2.08 -3.77 4.08
C LEU A 38 2.54 -3.33 2.68
N SER A 39 2.63 -2.02 2.45
CA SER A 39 3.16 -1.44 1.20
C SER A 39 4.54 -2.01 0.85
N THR A 40 5.42 -2.17 1.85
CA THR A 40 6.74 -2.78 1.64
C THR A 40 6.64 -4.22 1.15
N PHE A 41 5.73 -5.03 1.70
CA PHE A 41 5.52 -6.41 1.25
C PHE A 41 4.90 -6.46 -0.15
N LEU A 42 3.92 -5.61 -0.44
CA LEU A 42 3.29 -5.53 -1.75
C LEU A 42 4.29 -5.11 -2.83
N LEU A 43 5.07 -4.06 -2.60
CA LEU A 43 6.12 -3.60 -3.52
C LEU A 43 7.15 -4.70 -3.82
N ARG A 44 7.55 -5.47 -2.81
CA ARG A 44 8.44 -6.62 -3.02
C ARG A 44 7.82 -7.73 -3.87
N ALA A 45 6.52 -7.95 -3.74
CA ALA A 45 5.83 -9.02 -4.45
C ALA A 45 5.55 -8.64 -5.92
N ILE A 46 5.13 -7.39 -6.17
CA ILE A 46 4.84 -6.92 -7.53
C ILE A 46 6.11 -6.58 -8.32
N GLY A 47 7.19 -6.19 -7.63
CA GLY A 47 8.46 -5.81 -8.27
C GLY A 47 8.38 -4.49 -9.07
N GLU A 48 9.45 -4.18 -9.79
CA GLU A 48 9.59 -2.90 -10.51
C GLU A 48 8.68 -2.75 -11.74
N GLN A 49 8.14 -3.87 -12.25
CA GLN A 49 7.24 -3.88 -13.41
C GLN A 49 5.76 -3.78 -13.01
N GLY A 50 5.45 -3.88 -11.71
CA GLY A 50 4.10 -3.70 -11.20
C GLY A 50 3.78 -2.24 -10.93
N MET A 51 2.67 -2.02 -10.23
CA MET A 51 2.27 -0.72 -9.71
C MET A 51 1.56 -0.91 -8.38
N LEU A 52 1.95 -0.17 -7.35
CA LEU A 52 1.19 -0.01 -6.11
C LEU A 52 0.73 1.44 -6.03
N HIS A 53 -0.58 1.65 -6.11
CA HIS A 53 -1.19 2.95 -5.84
C HIS A 53 -1.79 2.93 -4.43
N SER A 54 -1.14 3.66 -3.54
CA SER A 54 -1.45 3.75 -2.12
C SER A 54 -2.21 5.04 -1.82
N TYR A 55 -3.30 4.92 -1.04
CA TYR A 55 -4.11 6.04 -0.57
C TYR A 55 -4.07 6.16 0.95
N GLU A 56 -3.65 7.33 1.44
CA GLU A 56 -3.61 7.64 2.86
C GLU A 56 -4.25 8.99 3.12
N ARG A 57 -5.29 9.03 3.96
CA ARG A 57 -6.01 10.27 4.27
C ARG A 57 -5.17 11.22 5.12
N ARG A 58 -4.29 10.68 5.94
CA ARG A 58 -3.50 11.43 6.91
C ARG A 58 -2.11 11.76 6.37
N GLU A 59 -1.87 13.03 6.08
CA GLU A 59 -0.59 13.52 5.57
C GLU A 59 0.60 13.11 6.47
N ASP A 60 0.44 13.18 7.79
CA ASP A 60 1.47 12.75 8.74
C ASP A 60 1.81 11.26 8.64
N PHE A 61 0.83 10.42 8.32
CA PHE A 61 1.04 8.99 8.09
C PHE A 61 1.66 8.73 6.71
N ALA A 62 1.24 9.47 5.69
CA ALA A 62 1.81 9.38 4.36
C ALA A 62 3.32 9.70 4.38
N GLU A 63 3.74 10.76 5.08
CA GLU A 63 5.16 11.11 5.26
C GLU A 63 5.94 10.00 5.97
N ILE A 64 5.39 9.44 7.06
CA ILE A 64 6.03 8.34 7.80
C ILE A 64 6.17 7.10 6.90
N ALA A 65 5.11 6.74 6.18
CA ALA A 65 5.11 5.61 5.26
C ALA A 65 6.17 5.82 4.16
N GLN A 66 6.22 7.00 3.55
CA GLN A 66 7.20 7.32 2.52
C GLN A 66 8.62 7.15 3.03
N GLN A 67 8.97 7.76 4.17
CA GLN A 67 10.29 7.63 4.77
C GLN A 67 10.65 6.18 5.10
N ASN A 68 9.67 5.39 5.56
CA ASN A 68 9.88 4.00 5.94
C ASN A 68 10.11 3.09 4.73
N VAL A 69 9.27 3.23 3.70
CA VAL A 69 9.37 2.46 2.46
C VAL A 69 10.66 2.81 1.73
N GLU A 70 10.98 4.10 1.55
CA GLU A 70 12.22 4.55 0.92
C GLU A 70 13.46 4.08 1.71
N ARG A 71 13.43 4.14 3.05
CA ARG A 71 14.52 3.59 3.87
C ARG A 71 14.70 2.10 3.69
N TYR A 72 13.62 1.35 3.52
CA TYR A 72 13.68 -0.10 3.31
C TYR A 72 14.33 -0.44 1.96
N PHE A 73 13.96 0.26 0.89
CA PHE A 73 14.48 0.03 -0.46
C PHE A 73 15.81 0.75 -0.73
N GLY A 74 16.17 1.75 0.07
CA GLY A 74 17.36 2.61 -0.12
C GLY A 74 17.15 3.76 -1.10
N SER A 75 15.96 3.86 -1.72
CA SER A 75 15.56 4.91 -2.65
C SER A 75 14.02 4.93 -2.79
N PRO A 76 13.45 5.97 -3.44
CA PRO A 76 12.10 5.88 -3.99
C PRO A 76 11.92 4.63 -4.84
N HIS A 77 10.81 3.91 -4.64
CA HIS A 77 10.49 2.71 -5.42
C HIS A 77 9.74 3.12 -6.71
N PRO A 78 10.20 2.73 -7.90
CA PRO A 78 9.63 3.22 -9.17
C PRO A 78 8.19 2.77 -9.40
N ALA A 79 7.80 1.62 -8.85
CA ALA A 79 6.44 1.10 -8.93
C ALA A 79 5.48 1.62 -7.85
N TRP A 80 5.86 2.66 -7.08
CA TRP A 80 5.03 3.15 -5.98
C TRP A 80 4.51 4.55 -6.22
N GLN A 81 3.20 4.71 -6.09
CA GLN A 81 2.54 6.01 -6.08
C GLN A 81 1.75 6.16 -4.78
N LEU A 82 2.04 7.21 -4.03
CA LEU A 82 1.33 7.55 -2.80
C LEU A 82 0.49 8.81 -3.03
N THR A 83 -0.81 8.72 -2.79
CA THR A 83 -1.75 9.83 -2.86
C THR A 83 -2.27 10.15 -1.46
N VAL A 84 -2.10 11.41 -1.04
CA VAL A 84 -2.70 11.91 0.20
C VAL A 84 -4.15 12.28 -0.06
N GLY A 85 -5.07 11.56 0.57
CA GLY A 85 -6.50 11.74 0.37
C GLY A 85 -7.27 10.44 0.57
N ASP A 86 -8.60 10.57 0.67
CA ASP A 86 -9.51 9.44 0.73
C ASP A 86 -9.55 8.70 -0.61
N LEU A 87 -9.58 7.35 -0.55
CA LEU A 87 -9.64 6.49 -1.73
C LEU A 87 -10.86 6.82 -2.59
N GLN A 88 -12.03 7.01 -1.98
CA GLN A 88 -13.30 7.20 -2.68
C GLN A 88 -13.30 8.43 -3.60
N ASP A 89 -12.60 9.49 -3.17
CA ASP A 89 -12.58 10.76 -3.89
C ASP A 89 -11.41 10.85 -4.89
N ASN A 90 -10.37 10.03 -4.72
CA ASN A 90 -9.12 10.15 -5.45
C ASN A 90 -8.80 8.92 -6.34
N LEU A 91 -9.62 7.87 -6.31
CA LEU A 91 -9.44 6.72 -7.18
C LEU A 91 -9.65 7.13 -8.65
N SER A 92 -8.54 7.13 -9.40
CA SER A 92 -8.53 7.47 -10.83
C SER A 92 -8.19 6.27 -11.71
N ASP A 93 -7.52 5.26 -11.15
CA ASP A 93 -7.16 4.03 -11.84
C ASP A 93 -8.25 2.97 -11.63
N THR A 94 -8.83 2.47 -12.71
CA THR A 94 -9.90 1.47 -12.67
C THR A 94 -9.48 0.13 -13.27
N ASP A 95 -8.32 0.08 -13.93
CA ASP A 95 -7.76 -1.15 -14.49
C ASP A 95 -6.67 -1.66 -13.55
N VAL A 96 -7.13 -2.33 -12.48
CA VAL A 96 -6.30 -2.83 -11.38
C VAL A 96 -6.54 -4.32 -11.19
N ASP A 97 -5.48 -5.04 -10.87
CA ASP A 97 -5.53 -6.48 -10.65
C ASP A 97 -6.13 -6.81 -9.28
N ARG A 98 -5.75 -6.07 -8.24
CA ARG A 98 -6.11 -6.36 -6.84
C ARG A 98 -6.33 -5.07 -6.04
N VAL A 99 -7.20 -5.14 -5.04
CA VAL A 99 -7.45 -4.06 -4.08
C VAL A 99 -7.28 -4.60 -2.67
N VAL A 100 -6.53 -3.90 -1.81
CA VAL A 100 -6.29 -4.26 -0.41
C VAL A 100 -6.67 -3.09 0.49
N LEU A 101 -7.68 -3.27 1.34
CA LEU A 101 -8.21 -2.20 2.21
C LEU A 101 -7.90 -2.52 3.67
N ASP A 102 -7.04 -1.72 4.31
CA ASP A 102 -6.71 -1.78 5.73
C ASP A 102 -7.15 -0.47 6.43
N MET A 103 -8.46 -0.32 6.58
CA MET A 103 -9.09 0.89 7.11
C MET A 103 -10.20 0.54 8.09
N LEU A 104 -10.68 1.52 8.86
CA LEU A 104 -11.72 1.29 9.87
C LEU A 104 -13.09 0.92 9.25
N ALA A 105 -13.39 1.47 8.06
CA ALA A 105 -14.67 1.31 7.39
C ALA A 105 -14.50 0.95 5.90
N PRO A 106 -13.88 -0.21 5.57
CA PRO A 106 -13.60 -0.60 4.18
C PRO A 106 -14.86 -0.81 3.34
N TRP A 107 -16.01 -1.07 3.99
CA TRP A 107 -17.31 -1.22 3.33
C TRP A 107 -17.82 0.07 2.69
N GLU A 108 -17.28 1.24 3.03
CA GLU A 108 -17.65 2.52 2.40
C GLU A 108 -17.04 2.68 1.00
N CYS A 109 -16.14 1.78 0.59
CA CYS A 109 -15.53 1.75 -0.75
C CYS A 109 -16.25 0.81 -1.73
N LEU A 110 -17.32 0.10 -1.32
CA LEU A 110 -17.98 -0.96 -2.09
C LEU A 110 -19.29 -0.51 -2.75
#